data_AF-F8AGY3-F1
#
_entry.id   AF-F8AGY3-F1
#
_cell.length_a   1.000
_cell.length_b   1.000
_cell.length_c   1.000
_cell.angle_alpha   90.00
_cell.angle_beta   90.00
_cell.angle_gamma   90.00
#
_symmetry.space_group_name_H-M   'P 1'
#
loop_
_entity.id
_entity.type
_entity.pdbx_description
1 polymer ?
#
loop_
_entity_poly.entity_id
_entity_poly.type
_entity_poly.pdbx_seq_one_letter_code
_entity_poly.pdbx_strand_id
1 'polypeptide(L)'
;MPTTEELVARINKILDDIAIDTPGLFEDPDVPHIFFTLRSRLEVLKELEEELERRVGDFGPIPVFKDKKSKDPHLSWLYRKRHYRVLTLERLRSAITAHKIALAILETSYSFRKGRSEVEPESLKGKDLGKIKVVEKSPRLARVDILPYLAYSGDVLKLLGQRGLDVREHFKFIKGKLREEGTLRKESFRIEVEYWEGGKLKKERVELPVDADIEGELRKRFGKRFRWRVLSYVKTVGVLINNHYTVDNLALAYSSLDPSRGAELLAMDLFRYYFLTSEKERETLTIYPGIRGCVDCHYSLFDLPFRGRKDFKVGFGSMLLIRKCEIERLLTRRRSEIAGIPNYLLGGVILYAISPFNETEVSELLGIEEGELKEAIRKFVVSGLHESLFTNIEKFEKFMPKSERAKKFLELLQG
;
A
#
# COMPACT_ATOMS: atom_id res chain seq x y z
N MET A 1 11.15 -4.36 39.76
CA MET A 1 10.62 -4.35 38.38
C MET A 1 9.15 -4.00 38.44
N PRO A 2 8.63 -3.12 37.57
CA PRO A 2 7.22 -2.75 37.60
C PRO A 2 6.35 -3.96 37.24
N THR A 3 5.16 -4.06 37.84
CA THR A 3 4.20 -5.14 37.50
C THR A 3 3.68 -4.96 36.07
N THR A 4 3.14 -6.03 35.44
CA THR A 4 2.51 -5.91 34.12
C THR A 4 1.33 -4.92 34.12
N GLU A 5 0.62 -4.81 35.25
CA GLU A 5 -0.49 -3.87 35.39
C GLU A 5 0.01 -2.41 35.49
N GLU A 6 1.13 -2.17 36.18
CA GLU A 6 1.80 -0.86 36.18
C GLU A 6 2.28 -0.46 34.78
N LEU A 7 2.82 -1.42 34.01
CA LEU A 7 3.19 -1.19 32.62
C LEU A 7 1.96 -0.80 31.77
N VAL A 8 0.86 -1.54 31.90
CA VAL A 8 -0.40 -1.23 31.20
C VAL A 8 -0.93 0.16 31.59
N ALA A 9 -0.89 0.51 32.88
CA ALA A 9 -1.30 1.83 33.34
C ALA A 9 -0.39 2.94 32.77
N ARG A 10 0.92 2.71 32.75
CA ARG A 10 1.90 3.62 32.14
C ARG A 10 1.66 3.83 30.65
N ILE A 11 1.41 2.74 29.90
CA ILE A 11 1.11 2.80 28.47
C ILE A 11 -0.16 3.61 28.22
N ASN A 12 -1.24 3.32 28.93
CA ASN A 12 -2.49 4.06 28.76
C ASN A 12 -2.33 5.55 29.06
N LYS A 13 -1.58 5.90 30.11
CA LYS A 13 -1.26 7.30 30.42
C LYS A 13 -0.53 7.98 29.27
N ILE A 14 0.54 7.36 28.75
CA ILE A 14 1.30 7.91 27.62
C ILE A 14 0.42 8.10 26.38
N LEU A 15 -0.44 7.12 26.07
CA LEU A 15 -1.36 7.22 24.93
C LEU A 15 -2.42 8.31 25.11
N ASP A 16 -2.89 8.53 26.35
CA ASP A 16 -3.81 9.61 26.68
C ASP A 16 -3.12 10.99 26.59
N ASP A 17 -1.88 11.12 27.09
CA ASP A 17 -1.06 12.32 26.95
C ASP A 17 -0.85 12.66 25.45
N ILE A 18 -0.51 11.65 24.62
CA ILE A 18 -0.43 11.80 23.15
C ILE A 18 -1.76 12.30 22.58
N ALA A 19 -2.90 11.77 23.03
CA ALA A 19 -4.21 12.19 22.52
C ALA A 19 -4.49 13.68 22.80
N ILE A 20 -4.02 14.20 23.93
CA ILE A 20 -4.22 15.59 24.37
C ILE A 20 -3.26 16.53 23.62
N ASP A 21 -2.00 16.14 23.47
CA ASP A 21 -0.96 17.02 22.92
C ASP A 21 -0.97 17.10 21.38
N THR A 22 -1.49 16.07 20.71
CA THR A 22 -1.35 15.95 19.25
C THR A 22 -2.15 16.98 18.44
N PRO A 23 -3.38 17.39 18.81
CA PRO A 23 -4.09 18.44 18.08
C PRO A 23 -3.28 19.75 17.95
N GLY A 24 -2.63 20.20 19.03
CA GLY A 24 -1.81 21.43 19.03
C GLY A 24 -0.58 21.34 18.12
N LEU A 25 -0.12 20.13 17.78
CA LEU A 25 1.01 19.92 16.88
C LEU A 25 0.69 20.33 15.42
N PHE A 26 -0.58 20.39 15.05
CA PHE A 26 -1.04 20.65 13.69
C PHE A 26 -1.74 22.01 13.51
N GLU A 27 -1.88 22.81 14.57
CA GLU A 27 -2.48 24.16 14.51
C GLU A 27 -1.56 25.14 13.76
N ASP A 28 -0.26 25.14 14.10
CA ASP A 28 0.79 25.88 13.41
C ASP A 28 1.86 24.89 12.89
N PRO A 29 1.75 24.41 11.64
CA PRO A 29 2.50 23.24 11.19
C PRO A 29 3.99 23.54 10.94
N ASP A 30 4.81 23.32 11.96
CA ASP A 30 6.28 23.30 11.85
C ASP A 30 6.79 21.89 11.52
N VAL A 31 6.90 21.56 10.22
CA VAL A 31 7.19 20.20 9.71
C VAL A 31 8.39 19.52 10.41
N PRO A 32 9.55 20.16 10.62
CA PRO A 32 10.66 19.56 11.39
C PRO A 32 10.28 19.21 12.83
N HIS A 33 9.53 20.08 13.51
CA HIS A 33 9.06 19.84 14.87
C HIS A 33 8.03 18.70 14.94
N ILE A 34 7.08 18.66 13.99
CA ILE A 34 6.12 17.56 13.84
C ILE A 34 6.87 16.24 13.66
N PHE A 35 7.79 16.21 12.69
CA PHE A 35 8.57 15.02 12.38
C PHE A 35 9.35 14.50 13.59
N PHE A 36 10.10 15.39 14.25
CA PHE A 36 10.89 15.04 15.43
C PHE A 36 10.00 14.49 16.56
N THR A 37 8.89 15.17 16.86
CA THR A 37 7.97 14.78 17.94
C THR A 37 7.35 13.41 17.67
N LEU A 38 6.85 13.18 16.45
CA LEU A 38 6.25 11.90 16.06
C LEU A 38 7.26 10.76 16.10
N ARG A 39 8.51 11.02 15.70
CA ARG A 39 9.58 10.01 15.76
C ARG A 39 9.95 9.65 17.19
N SER A 40 10.18 10.64 18.04
CA SER A 40 10.50 10.39 19.46
C SER A 40 9.38 9.61 20.15
N ARG A 41 8.12 9.93 19.85
CA ARG A 41 6.97 9.16 20.33
C ARG A 41 6.97 7.73 19.78
N LEU A 42 7.21 7.54 18.49
CA LEU A 42 7.27 6.21 17.88
C LEU A 42 8.34 5.31 18.53
N GLU A 43 9.53 5.85 18.82
CA GLU A 43 10.60 5.10 19.51
C GLU A 43 10.15 4.63 20.89
N VAL A 44 9.57 5.52 21.70
CA VAL A 44 9.01 5.17 23.02
C VAL A 44 7.90 4.13 22.92
N LEU A 45 6.99 4.27 21.95
CA LEU A 45 5.88 3.33 21.77
C LEU A 45 6.36 1.93 21.37
N LYS A 46 7.40 1.83 20.51
CA LYS A 46 8.02 0.54 20.14
C LYS A 46 8.67 -0.15 21.33
N GLU A 47 9.40 0.60 22.16
CA GLU A 47 10.00 0.03 23.38
C GLU A 47 8.93 -0.56 24.32
N LEU A 48 7.81 0.17 24.48
CA LEU A 48 6.68 -0.29 25.28
C LEU A 48 5.96 -1.49 24.66
N GLU A 49 5.88 -1.57 23.33
CA GLU A 49 5.30 -2.71 22.60
C GLU A 49 6.13 -3.95 22.85
N GLU A 50 7.43 -3.88 22.62
CA GLU A 50 8.35 -5.00 22.86
C GLU A 50 8.36 -5.44 24.33
N GLU A 51 8.27 -4.51 25.28
CA GLU A 51 8.19 -4.84 26.70
C GLU A 51 6.85 -5.52 27.05
N LEU A 52 5.73 -5.02 26.54
CA LEU A 52 4.41 -5.59 26.80
C LEU A 52 4.24 -6.95 26.12
N GLU A 53 4.65 -7.10 24.86
CA GLU A 53 4.64 -8.37 24.13
C GLU A 53 5.43 -9.46 24.85
N ARG A 54 6.65 -9.15 25.32
CA ARG A 54 7.46 -10.08 26.13
C ARG A 54 6.75 -10.56 27.40
N ARG A 55 5.91 -9.72 28.02
CA ARG A 55 5.18 -10.04 29.26
C ARG A 55 3.83 -10.72 29.01
N VAL A 56 3.21 -10.47 27.86
CA VAL A 56 1.91 -11.05 27.47
C VAL A 56 2.09 -12.40 26.77
N GLY A 57 3.20 -12.59 26.05
CA GLY A 57 3.53 -13.77 25.25
C GLY A 57 2.72 -13.88 23.95
N ASP A 58 3.10 -14.83 23.08
CA ASP A 58 2.33 -15.22 21.89
C ASP A 58 1.09 -16.01 22.30
N PHE A 59 0.08 -15.32 22.81
CA PHE A 59 -1.22 -15.92 22.98
C PHE A 59 -2.25 -15.14 22.18
N GLY A 60 -2.56 -15.69 21.00
CA GLY A 60 -3.68 -15.28 20.17
C GLY A 60 -5.02 -15.29 20.93
N PRO A 61 -6.11 -14.87 20.27
CA PRO A 61 -7.42 -14.71 20.91
C PRO A 61 -7.87 -16.04 21.55
N ILE A 62 -8.11 -16.02 22.85
CA ILE A 62 -8.57 -17.19 23.64
C ILE A 62 -10.09 -17.27 23.55
N PRO A 63 -10.67 -18.48 23.51
CA PRO A 63 -12.01 -18.68 23.00
C PRO A 63 -13.05 -17.96 23.84
N VAL A 64 -13.98 -17.31 23.15
CA VAL A 64 -15.30 -17.00 23.68
C VAL A 64 -16.07 -18.31 23.82
N PHE A 65 -15.71 -19.13 24.81
CA PHE A 65 -16.60 -20.17 25.32
C PHE A 65 -16.95 -19.80 26.76
N LYS A 66 -17.96 -18.95 26.88
CA LYS A 66 -18.75 -18.84 28.11
C LYS A 66 -19.53 -20.14 28.26
N ASP A 67 -18.95 -21.10 28.95
CA ASP A 67 -19.79 -22.10 29.59
C ASP A 67 -20.57 -21.36 30.69
N LYS A 68 -21.86 -21.11 30.47
CA LYS A 68 -22.70 -20.23 31.32
C LYS A 68 -22.80 -20.71 32.78
N LYS A 69 -22.22 -21.86 33.12
CA LYS A 69 -22.33 -22.54 34.41
C LYS A 69 -21.10 -22.46 35.32
N SER A 70 -19.91 -22.05 34.87
CA SER A 70 -18.75 -21.88 35.75
C SER A 70 -18.50 -20.40 36.10
N LYS A 71 -19.10 -19.96 37.21
CA LYS A 71 -18.89 -18.63 37.81
C LYS A 71 -17.74 -18.66 38.83
N ASP A 72 -16.53 -19.00 38.43
CA ASP A 72 -15.37 -18.79 39.30
C ASP A 72 -14.92 -17.30 39.18
N PRO A 73 -15.04 -16.49 40.27
CA PRO A 73 -14.64 -15.09 40.24
C PRO A 73 -13.15 -14.87 39.96
N HIS A 74 -12.28 -15.80 40.40
CA HIS A 74 -10.83 -15.70 40.20
C HIS A 74 -10.46 -15.96 38.74
N LEU A 75 -11.07 -16.97 38.11
CA LEU A 75 -10.89 -17.21 36.67
C LEU A 75 -11.43 -16.04 35.85
N SER A 76 -12.62 -15.52 36.18
CA SER A 76 -13.17 -14.34 35.49
C SER A 76 -12.26 -13.11 35.60
N TRP A 77 -11.62 -12.90 36.75
CA TRP A 77 -10.68 -11.80 36.96
C TRP A 77 -9.39 -11.98 36.14
N LEU A 78 -8.84 -13.20 36.09
CA LEU A 78 -7.67 -13.52 35.27
C LEU A 78 -7.94 -13.31 33.77
N TYR A 79 -9.10 -13.77 33.27
CA TYR A 79 -9.49 -13.55 31.88
C TYR A 79 -9.67 -12.06 31.56
N ARG A 80 -10.26 -11.29 32.48
CA ARG A 80 -10.43 -9.85 32.31
C ARG A 80 -9.08 -9.14 32.24
N LYS A 81 -8.13 -9.45 33.14
CA LYS A 81 -6.77 -8.90 33.09
C LYS A 81 -6.07 -9.21 31.78
N ARG A 82 -6.17 -10.46 31.32
CA ARG A 82 -5.61 -10.89 30.04
C ARG A 82 -6.21 -10.11 28.86
N HIS A 83 -7.53 -9.99 28.83
CA HIS A 83 -8.23 -9.23 27.80
C HIS A 83 -7.77 -7.76 27.77
N TYR A 84 -7.66 -7.10 28.93
CA TYR A 84 -7.16 -5.73 28.99
C TYR A 84 -5.74 -5.58 28.47
N ARG A 85 -4.84 -6.50 28.81
CA ARG A 85 -3.47 -6.48 28.27
C ARG A 85 -3.43 -6.59 26.75
N VAL A 86 -4.24 -7.48 26.17
CA VAL A 86 -4.38 -7.61 24.71
C VAL A 86 -4.96 -6.35 24.09
N LEU A 87 -6.00 -5.75 24.68
CA LEU A 87 -6.57 -4.50 24.20
C LEU A 87 -5.55 -3.35 24.23
N THR A 88 -4.75 -3.26 25.30
CA THR A 88 -3.67 -2.27 25.38
C THR A 88 -2.62 -2.49 24.30
N LEU A 89 -2.27 -3.75 24.00
CA LEU A 89 -1.37 -4.08 22.90
C LEU A 89 -1.95 -3.70 21.53
N GLU A 90 -3.22 -4.00 21.28
CA GLU A 90 -3.92 -3.61 20.05
C GLU A 90 -3.98 -2.08 19.87
N ARG A 91 -4.26 -1.35 20.96
CA ARG A 91 -4.25 0.13 20.98
C ARG A 91 -2.84 0.65 20.66
N LEU A 92 -1.81 0.05 21.24
CA LEU A 92 -0.42 0.43 21.02
C LEU A 92 0.03 0.20 19.56
N ARG A 93 -0.29 -0.97 18.99
CA ARG A 93 -0.02 -1.29 17.57
C ARG A 93 -0.74 -0.33 16.62
N SER A 94 -1.97 0.05 16.95
CA SER A 94 -2.73 1.07 16.22
C SER A 94 -2.03 2.43 16.25
N ALA A 95 -1.61 2.88 17.44
CA ALA A 95 -0.87 4.12 17.64
C ALA A 95 0.47 4.12 16.86
N ILE A 96 1.24 3.05 16.97
CA ILE A 96 2.51 2.87 16.23
C ILE A 96 2.28 2.96 14.72
N THR A 97 1.22 2.32 14.22
CA THR A 97 0.88 2.37 12.80
C THR A 97 0.52 3.78 12.34
N ALA A 98 -0.24 4.53 13.15
CA ALA A 98 -0.57 5.94 12.87
C ALA A 98 0.71 6.81 12.75
N HIS A 99 1.65 6.64 13.68
CA HIS A 99 2.94 7.36 13.65
C HIS A 99 3.79 6.96 12.44
N LYS A 100 3.85 5.67 12.10
CA LYS A 100 4.56 5.18 10.90
C LYS A 100 4.01 5.79 9.62
N ILE A 101 2.69 5.79 9.45
CA ILE A 101 2.02 6.43 8.29
C ILE A 101 2.39 7.91 8.24
N ALA A 102 2.26 8.62 9.37
CA ALA A 102 2.52 10.05 9.42
C ALA A 102 3.97 10.41 9.04
N LEU A 103 4.94 9.71 9.62
CA LEU A 103 6.36 9.92 9.31
C LEU A 103 6.66 9.62 7.85
N ALA A 104 6.16 8.51 7.31
CA ALA A 104 6.38 8.16 5.91
C ALA A 104 5.76 9.17 4.93
N ILE A 105 4.59 9.73 5.25
CA ILE A 105 3.99 10.82 4.47
C ILE A 105 4.89 12.06 4.49
N LEU A 106 5.43 12.43 5.66
CA LEU A 106 6.32 13.58 5.78
C LEU A 106 7.64 13.37 5.02
N GLU A 107 8.27 12.20 5.12
CA GLU A 107 9.53 11.89 4.42
C GLU A 107 9.39 11.88 2.90
N THR A 108 8.25 11.41 2.41
CA THR A 108 7.96 11.36 0.98
C THR A 108 7.51 12.70 0.41
N SER A 109 6.91 13.56 1.24
CA SER A 109 6.41 14.87 0.81
C SER A 109 7.42 16.01 0.97
N TYR A 110 8.42 15.84 1.85
CA TYR A 110 9.36 16.91 2.22
C TYR A 110 10.83 16.45 2.14
N SER A 111 11.70 17.40 1.86
CA SER A 111 13.16 17.28 1.99
C SER A 111 13.66 18.28 3.04
N PHE A 112 14.53 17.82 3.94
CA PHE A 112 15.09 18.64 5.01
C PHE A 112 16.49 19.12 4.60
N ARG A 113 16.73 20.43 4.67
CA ARG A 113 18.02 21.04 4.30
C ARG A 113 18.59 21.85 5.46
N LYS A 114 19.87 21.65 5.75
CA LYS A 114 20.65 22.49 6.68
C LYS A 114 21.68 23.26 5.85
N GLY A 115 21.38 24.53 5.57
CA GLY A 115 22.18 25.32 4.63
C GLY A 115 22.04 24.82 3.19
N ARG A 116 23.11 24.29 2.60
CA ARG A 116 23.15 23.76 1.21
C ARG A 116 23.06 22.25 1.12
N SER A 117 23.26 21.51 2.22
CA SER A 117 23.22 20.04 2.24
C SER A 117 21.84 19.53 2.63
N GLU A 118 21.37 18.50 1.93
CA GLU A 118 20.23 17.70 2.36
C GLU A 118 20.62 16.90 3.61
N VAL A 119 19.68 16.82 4.55
CA VAL A 119 19.86 16.17 5.85
C VAL A 119 18.86 15.03 5.90
N GLU A 120 19.34 13.84 6.24
CA GLU A 120 18.44 12.70 6.43
C GLU A 120 17.52 12.97 7.63
N PRO A 121 16.21 12.71 7.50
CA PRO A 121 15.23 12.89 8.58
C PRO A 121 15.65 12.16 9.87
N GLU A 122 16.33 11.02 9.73
CA GLU A 122 16.83 10.21 10.85
C GLU A 122 17.96 10.87 11.67
N SER A 123 18.60 11.91 11.15
CA SER A 123 19.70 12.60 11.83
C SER A 123 19.27 13.85 12.62
N LEU A 124 17.99 14.19 12.58
CA LEU A 124 17.43 15.39 13.21
C LEU A 124 17.53 15.33 14.73
N LYS A 125 18.18 16.33 15.33
CA LYS A 125 18.26 16.54 16.79
C LYS A 125 17.41 17.73 17.20
N GLY A 126 16.80 17.67 18.38
CA GLY A 126 15.93 18.74 18.89
C GLY A 126 16.59 20.13 18.95
N LYS A 127 17.93 20.20 19.08
CA LYS A 127 18.70 21.47 19.08
C LYS A 127 18.83 22.12 17.70
N ASP A 128 18.58 21.39 16.61
CA ASP A 128 18.77 21.83 15.24
C ASP A 128 17.47 22.26 14.53
N LEU A 129 16.30 22.09 15.18
CA LEU A 129 14.97 22.31 14.58
C LEU A 129 14.83 23.70 13.95
N GLY A 130 15.22 24.77 14.64
CA GLY A 130 15.12 26.15 14.14
C GLY A 130 16.09 26.52 13.00
N LYS A 131 16.99 25.62 12.58
CA LYS A 131 18.00 25.85 11.52
C LYS A 131 17.71 25.10 10.23
N ILE A 132 16.68 24.27 10.21
CA ILE A 132 16.36 23.39 9.09
C ILE A 132 15.34 24.07 8.19
N LYS A 133 15.65 24.16 6.91
CA LYS A 133 14.70 24.58 5.88
C LYS A 133 14.03 23.35 5.30
N VAL A 134 12.73 23.46 5.06
CA VAL A 134 11.94 22.40 4.44
C VAL A 134 11.63 22.80 3.00
N VAL A 135 11.84 21.85 2.08
CA VAL A 135 11.47 22.01 0.66
C VAL A 135 10.52 20.88 0.30
N GLU A 136 9.37 21.25 -0.25
CA GLU A 136 8.37 20.29 -0.72
C GLU A 136 8.86 19.54 -1.96
N LYS A 137 8.62 18.23 -1.97
CA LYS A 137 8.90 17.36 -3.10
C LYS A 137 7.72 17.38 -4.07
N SER A 138 8.03 17.40 -5.37
CA SER A 138 7.07 17.21 -6.45
C SER A 138 7.53 16.04 -7.33
N PRO A 139 6.65 15.09 -7.69
CA PRO A 139 5.24 14.99 -7.31
C PRO A 139 5.03 14.52 -5.85
N ARG A 140 3.90 14.88 -5.24
CA ARG A 140 3.53 14.42 -3.89
C ARG A 140 2.97 12.99 -3.94
N LEU A 141 3.57 12.06 -3.21
CA LEU A 141 3.15 10.65 -3.17
C LEU A 141 1.96 10.39 -2.25
N ALA A 142 1.71 11.26 -1.27
CA ALA A 142 0.63 11.14 -0.32
C ALA A 142 0.09 12.51 0.10
N ARG A 143 -1.11 12.51 0.66
CA ARG A 143 -1.79 13.72 1.13
C ARG A 143 -1.38 14.04 2.56
N VAL A 144 -0.82 15.24 2.77
CA VAL A 144 -0.40 15.72 4.09
C VAL A 144 -1.61 16.13 4.95
N ASP A 145 -2.71 16.55 4.32
CA ASP A 145 -3.92 17.04 5.01
C ASP A 145 -4.59 15.98 5.90
N ILE A 146 -4.30 14.69 5.71
CA ILE A 146 -4.86 13.62 6.53
C ILE A 146 -4.17 13.48 7.89
N LEU A 147 -2.96 14.04 8.05
CA LEU A 147 -2.13 13.85 9.24
C LEU A 147 -2.87 14.17 10.55
N PRO A 148 -3.59 15.31 10.68
CA PRO A 148 -4.27 15.65 11.94
C PRO A 148 -5.38 14.65 12.34
N TYR A 149 -5.83 13.81 11.42
CA TYR A 149 -6.97 12.91 11.60
C TYR A 149 -6.56 11.45 11.88
N LEU A 150 -5.27 11.15 11.94
CA LEU A 150 -4.77 9.81 12.28
C LEU A 150 -4.97 9.49 13.78
N ALA A 151 -5.11 8.21 14.11
CA ALA A 151 -5.33 7.77 15.49
C ALA A 151 -4.00 7.60 16.25
N TYR A 152 -3.32 8.71 16.54
CA TYR A 152 -2.01 8.70 17.22
C TYR A 152 -2.02 8.05 18.61
N SER A 153 -3.15 8.06 19.31
CA SER A 153 -3.35 7.36 20.60
C SER A 153 -3.88 5.93 20.46
N GLY A 154 -4.13 5.47 19.23
CA GLY A 154 -4.64 4.14 18.91
C GLY A 154 -6.16 3.96 19.02
N ASP A 155 -6.89 4.91 19.63
CA ASP A 155 -8.33 4.79 19.91
C ASP A 155 -9.24 5.21 18.75
N VAL A 156 -9.20 4.47 17.64
CA VAL A 156 -10.01 4.75 16.45
C VAL A 156 -11.50 4.86 16.78
N LEU A 157 -12.05 3.93 17.57
CA LEU A 157 -13.48 3.92 17.91
C LEU A 157 -13.88 5.08 18.83
N LYS A 158 -13.01 5.52 19.74
CA LYS A 158 -13.25 6.68 20.61
C LYS A 158 -13.30 7.95 19.78
N LEU A 159 -12.35 8.12 18.87
CA LEU A 159 -12.32 9.25 17.93
C LEU A 159 -13.56 9.25 17.05
N LEU A 160 -13.96 8.12 16.46
CA LEU A 160 -15.22 8.00 15.71
C LEU A 160 -16.45 8.34 16.54
N GLY A 161 -16.47 7.93 17.81
CA GLY A 161 -17.55 8.24 18.77
C GLY A 161 -17.73 9.74 19.04
N GLN A 162 -16.70 10.55 18.78
CA GLN A 162 -16.74 12.00 18.89
C GLN A 162 -17.12 12.69 17.56
N ARG A 163 -17.14 11.94 16.44
CA ARG A 163 -17.52 12.46 15.10
C ARG A 163 -19.01 12.26 14.81
N GLY A 164 -19.52 13.03 13.84
CA GLY A 164 -20.89 12.98 13.36
C GLY A 164 -21.25 11.68 12.62
N LEU A 165 -22.54 11.51 12.31
CA LEU A 165 -23.07 10.32 11.65
C LEU A 165 -22.39 10.07 10.29
N ASP A 166 -22.26 11.11 9.47
CA ASP A 166 -21.71 11.03 8.11
C ASP A 166 -20.28 10.47 8.09
N VAL A 167 -19.43 10.94 9.01
CA VAL A 167 -18.06 10.43 9.18
C VAL A 167 -18.06 8.94 9.52
N ARG A 168 -18.96 8.48 10.39
CA ARG A 168 -19.04 7.07 10.80
C ARG A 168 -19.54 6.17 9.68
N GLU A 169 -20.50 6.63 8.90
CA GLU A 169 -21.00 5.90 7.73
C GLU A 169 -19.92 5.81 6.66
N HIS A 170 -19.24 6.93 6.37
CA HIS A 170 -18.17 6.95 5.39
C HIS A 170 -16.93 6.16 5.84
N PHE A 171 -16.62 6.17 7.14
CA PHE A 171 -15.60 5.28 7.72
C PHE A 171 -15.89 3.81 7.41
N LYS A 172 -17.14 3.36 7.64
CA LYS A 172 -17.55 1.97 7.34
C LYS A 172 -17.45 1.69 5.85
N PHE A 173 -17.82 2.65 5.00
CA PHE A 173 -17.72 2.52 3.56
C PHE A 173 -16.27 2.35 3.09
N ILE A 174 -15.36 3.24 3.50
CA ILE A 174 -13.93 3.17 3.16
C ILE A 174 -13.32 1.87 3.67
N LYS A 175 -13.57 1.53 4.95
CA LYS A 175 -13.08 0.29 5.57
C LYS A 175 -13.57 -0.95 4.82
N GLY A 176 -14.84 -0.96 4.40
CA GLY A 176 -15.41 -2.03 3.58
C GLY A 176 -14.72 -2.18 2.24
N LYS A 177 -14.40 -1.05 1.56
CA LYS A 177 -13.69 -1.06 0.27
C LYS A 177 -12.22 -1.49 0.38
N LEU A 178 -11.53 -1.10 1.43
CA LEU A 178 -10.13 -1.52 1.66
C LEU A 178 -10.00 -3.00 2.05
N ARG A 179 -11.03 -3.56 2.69
CA ARG A 179 -11.09 -4.98 3.07
C ARG A 179 -11.80 -5.86 2.04
N GLU A 180 -12.26 -5.28 0.94
CA GLU A 180 -12.86 -6.03 -0.14
C GLU A 180 -11.84 -7.05 -0.66
N GLU A 181 -12.21 -8.32 -0.63
CA GLU A 181 -11.43 -9.36 -1.30
C GLU A 181 -11.54 -9.10 -2.80
N GLY A 182 -10.40 -8.85 -3.45
CA GLY A 182 -10.37 -8.52 -4.86
C GLY A 182 -11.11 -9.55 -5.71
N THR A 183 -11.85 -9.09 -6.73
CA THR A 183 -12.63 -10.00 -7.56
C THR A 183 -11.69 -10.82 -8.46
N LEU A 184 -11.90 -12.14 -8.40
CA LEU A 184 -10.90 -13.19 -8.57
C LEU A 184 -10.31 -13.33 -9.99
N ARG A 185 -8.96 -13.30 -10.11
CA ARG A 185 -8.23 -13.97 -11.20
C ARG A 185 -7.94 -15.41 -10.72
N LYS A 186 -8.19 -16.41 -11.56
CA LYS A 186 -7.77 -17.79 -11.29
C LYS A 186 -6.25 -17.84 -11.51
N GLU A 187 -5.47 -18.12 -10.48
CA GLU A 187 -3.99 -18.11 -10.57
C GLU A 187 -3.45 -19.51 -10.86
N SER A 188 -3.98 -20.52 -10.17
CA SER A 188 -3.57 -21.92 -10.37
C SER A 188 -4.71 -22.91 -10.15
N PHE A 189 -4.53 -24.13 -10.67
CA PHE A 189 -5.34 -25.30 -10.40
C PHE A 189 -4.67 -26.11 -9.28
N ARG A 190 -5.42 -26.40 -8.21
CA ARG A 190 -5.05 -27.47 -7.29
C ARG A 190 -5.62 -28.77 -7.82
N ILE A 191 -4.73 -29.65 -8.26
CA ILE A 191 -5.03 -30.91 -8.92
C ILE A 191 -4.65 -32.04 -7.99
N GLU A 192 -5.51 -33.04 -7.87
CA GLU A 192 -5.16 -34.32 -7.26
C GLU A 192 -4.82 -35.31 -8.36
N VAL A 193 -3.66 -35.94 -8.24
CA VAL A 193 -3.13 -36.89 -9.20
C VAL A 193 -3.05 -38.24 -8.52
N GLU A 194 -3.73 -39.23 -9.08
CA GLU A 194 -3.63 -40.63 -8.71
C GLU A 194 -2.69 -41.35 -9.69
N TYR A 195 -1.61 -41.94 -9.20
CA TYR A 195 -0.62 -42.60 -10.04
C TYR A 195 -0.14 -43.92 -9.42
N TRP A 196 0.34 -44.82 -10.27
CA TRP A 196 0.83 -46.14 -9.86
C TRP A 196 2.34 -46.09 -9.65
N GLU A 197 2.79 -46.41 -8.44
CA GLU A 197 4.21 -46.48 -8.10
C GLU A 197 4.47 -47.68 -7.19
N GLY A 198 5.39 -48.56 -7.58
CA GLY A 198 5.78 -49.72 -6.78
C GLY A 198 4.63 -50.68 -6.44
N GLY A 199 3.65 -50.85 -7.34
CA GLY A 199 2.50 -51.74 -7.13
C GLY A 199 1.43 -51.22 -6.16
N LYS A 200 1.49 -49.93 -5.76
CA LYS A 200 0.46 -49.26 -4.97
C LYS A 200 -0.06 -48.02 -5.70
N LEU A 201 -1.35 -47.75 -5.55
CA LEU A 201 -1.97 -46.52 -6.01
C LEU A 201 -1.68 -45.41 -4.98
N LYS A 202 -1.01 -44.34 -5.40
CA LYS A 202 -0.74 -43.16 -4.57
C LYS A 202 -1.57 -41.97 -5.05
N LYS A 203 -1.85 -41.04 -4.13
CA LYS A 203 -2.52 -39.77 -4.43
C LYS A 203 -1.64 -38.62 -3.99
N GLU A 204 -1.43 -37.66 -4.87
CA GLU A 204 -0.64 -36.45 -4.59
C GLU A 204 -1.39 -35.20 -5.03
N ARG A 205 -1.21 -34.10 -4.31
CA ARG A 205 -1.81 -32.81 -4.66
C ARG A 205 -0.74 -31.92 -5.27
N VAL A 206 -1.00 -31.46 -6.49
CA VAL A 206 -0.09 -30.63 -7.27
C VAL A 206 -0.80 -29.34 -7.63
N GLU A 207 -0.05 -28.24 -7.60
CA GLU A 207 -0.55 -26.93 -7.99
C GLU A 207 0.10 -26.53 -9.33
N LEU A 208 -0.72 -26.20 -10.33
CA LEU A 208 -0.27 -25.81 -11.67
C LEU A 208 -0.89 -24.47 -12.10
N PRO A 209 -0.15 -23.54 -12.72
CA PRO A 209 -0.70 -22.28 -13.23
C PRO A 209 -1.88 -22.46 -14.19
N VAL A 210 -2.77 -21.46 -14.30
CA VAL A 210 -3.95 -21.55 -15.17
C VAL A 210 -3.62 -21.62 -16.66
N ASP A 211 -2.47 -21.08 -17.06
CA ASP A 211 -1.91 -21.06 -18.40
C ASP A 211 -1.00 -22.26 -18.71
N ALA A 212 -0.76 -23.14 -17.75
CA ALA A 212 0.10 -24.31 -17.94
C ALA A 212 -0.60 -25.44 -18.72
N ASP A 213 0.15 -26.14 -19.57
CA ASP A 213 -0.26 -27.44 -20.12
C ASP A 213 -0.24 -28.49 -19.00
N ILE A 214 -1.40 -28.67 -18.37
CA ILE A 214 -1.61 -29.57 -17.24
C ILE A 214 -1.16 -31.00 -17.59
N GLU A 215 -1.51 -31.50 -18.77
CA GLU A 215 -1.21 -32.87 -19.14
C GLU A 215 0.28 -33.08 -19.40
N GLY A 216 0.93 -32.11 -20.07
CA GLY A 216 2.37 -32.10 -20.28
C GLY A 216 3.17 -32.08 -18.97
N GLU A 217 2.79 -31.21 -18.02
CA GLU A 217 3.46 -31.10 -16.73
C GLU A 217 3.25 -32.33 -15.85
N LEU A 218 2.04 -32.90 -15.80
CA LEU A 218 1.76 -34.11 -15.03
C LEU A 218 2.46 -35.34 -15.63
N ARG A 219 2.56 -35.43 -16.96
CA ARG A 219 3.25 -36.54 -17.63
C ARG A 219 4.76 -36.52 -17.39
N LYS A 220 5.38 -35.34 -17.30
CA LYS A 220 6.80 -35.20 -16.91
C LYS A 220 7.05 -35.70 -15.48
N ARG A 221 6.12 -35.43 -14.55
CA ARG A 221 6.28 -35.76 -13.13
C ARG A 221 5.88 -37.19 -12.77
N PHE A 222 4.80 -37.72 -13.34
CA PHE A 222 4.18 -38.99 -12.94
C PHE A 222 4.18 -40.06 -14.04
N GLY A 223 4.77 -39.78 -15.21
CA GLY A 223 4.87 -40.71 -16.33
C GLY A 223 3.56 -40.87 -17.11
N LYS A 224 3.36 -42.03 -17.76
CA LYS A 224 2.23 -42.26 -18.70
C LYS A 224 0.94 -42.79 -18.05
N ARG A 225 0.98 -43.23 -16.80
CA ARG A 225 -0.16 -43.88 -16.12
C ARG A 225 -0.58 -43.12 -14.86
N PHE A 226 -1.34 -42.06 -15.07
CA PHE A 226 -1.96 -41.28 -14.00
C PHE A 226 -3.41 -40.94 -14.34
N ARG A 227 -4.22 -40.69 -13.32
CA ARG A 227 -5.53 -40.04 -13.41
C ARG A 227 -5.48 -38.78 -12.58
N TRP A 228 -6.16 -37.73 -13.01
CA TRP A 228 -6.15 -36.49 -12.25
C TRP A 228 -7.53 -35.84 -12.23
N ARG A 229 -7.77 -35.06 -11.18
CA ARG A 229 -8.98 -34.25 -11.03
C ARG A 229 -8.63 -32.89 -10.46
N VAL A 230 -9.30 -31.86 -10.97
CA VAL A 230 -9.23 -30.52 -10.35
C VAL A 230 -10.00 -30.58 -9.04
N LEU A 231 -9.34 -30.31 -7.92
CA LEU A 231 -9.99 -30.20 -6.61
C LEU A 231 -10.60 -28.82 -6.41
N SER A 232 -9.81 -27.78 -6.68
CA SER A 232 -10.19 -26.40 -6.44
C SER A 232 -9.35 -25.44 -7.27
N TYR A 233 -9.92 -24.30 -7.64
CA TYR A 233 -9.13 -23.16 -8.11
C TYR A 233 -8.43 -22.52 -6.92
N VAL A 234 -7.11 -22.30 -7.04
CA VAL A 234 -6.44 -21.37 -6.15
C VAL A 234 -6.71 -19.98 -6.67
N LYS A 235 -7.35 -19.22 -5.80
CA LYS A 235 -7.85 -17.88 -6.02
C LYS A 235 -6.89 -16.94 -5.31
N THR A 236 -6.43 -15.89 -5.98
CA THR A 236 -5.75 -14.81 -5.26
C THR A 236 -6.77 -14.15 -4.34
N VAL A 237 -6.64 -14.38 -3.03
CA VAL A 237 -7.31 -13.56 -2.04
C VAL A 237 -6.53 -12.25 -2.00
N GLY A 238 -6.95 -11.30 -2.84
CA GLY A 238 -6.32 -10.00 -2.90
C GLY A 238 -6.87 -9.13 -1.79
N VAL A 239 -6.18 -9.06 -0.65
CA VAL A 239 -6.37 -7.96 0.30
C VAL A 239 -5.39 -6.86 -0.10
N LEU A 240 -5.90 -5.66 -0.38
CA LEU A 240 -5.05 -4.55 -0.84
C LEU A 240 -4.03 -4.12 0.22
N ILE A 241 -4.48 -4.08 1.48
CA ILE A 241 -3.66 -3.70 2.65
C ILE A 241 -3.81 -4.78 3.71
N ASN A 242 -2.78 -5.61 3.87
CA ASN A 242 -2.73 -6.68 4.86
C ASN A 242 -2.28 -6.16 6.24
N ASN A 243 -2.95 -5.11 6.73
CA ASN A 243 -2.77 -4.56 8.08
C ASN A 243 -4.06 -3.84 8.48
N HIS A 244 -4.80 -4.39 9.45
CA HIS A 244 -6.07 -3.80 9.86
C HIS A 244 -5.92 -2.45 10.56
N TYR A 245 -4.78 -2.19 11.22
CA TYR A 245 -4.50 -0.87 11.82
C TYR A 245 -4.28 0.19 10.74
N THR A 246 -3.61 -0.15 9.63
CA THR A 246 -3.45 0.77 8.50
C THR A 246 -4.81 1.07 7.89
N VAL A 247 -5.64 0.05 7.66
CA VAL A 247 -6.99 0.21 7.13
C VAL A 247 -7.83 1.11 8.03
N ASP A 248 -7.81 0.88 9.34
CA ASP A 248 -8.62 1.63 10.29
C ASP A 248 -8.13 3.09 10.42
N ASN A 249 -6.82 3.34 10.39
CA ASN A 249 -6.26 4.70 10.39
C ASN A 249 -6.59 5.47 9.11
N LEU A 250 -6.42 4.87 7.93
CA LEU A 250 -6.75 5.52 6.66
C LEU A 250 -8.25 5.78 6.55
N ALA A 251 -9.09 4.80 6.92
CA ALA A 251 -10.54 4.99 6.93
C ALA A 251 -10.94 6.15 7.86
N LEU A 252 -10.36 6.24 9.06
CA LEU A 252 -10.64 7.35 9.99
C LEU A 252 -10.18 8.69 9.41
N ALA A 253 -8.95 8.75 8.91
CA ALA A 253 -8.36 10.01 8.49
C ALA A 253 -9.07 10.60 7.28
N TYR A 254 -9.33 9.80 6.24
CA TYR A 254 -10.02 10.26 5.04
C TYR A 254 -11.50 10.53 5.26
N SER A 255 -12.19 9.75 6.11
CA SER A 255 -13.60 10.04 6.46
C SER A 255 -13.75 11.30 7.30
N SER A 256 -12.75 11.63 8.12
CA SER A 256 -12.74 12.84 8.94
C SER A 256 -12.33 14.08 8.13
N LEU A 257 -11.43 13.93 7.15
CA LEU A 257 -11.02 15.00 6.25
C LEU A 257 -12.18 15.45 5.36
N ASP A 258 -12.83 14.51 4.68
CA ASP A 258 -13.98 14.79 3.80
C ASP A 258 -15.00 13.64 3.89
N PRO A 259 -16.11 13.83 4.64
CA PRO A 259 -17.14 12.81 4.81
C PRO A 259 -17.88 12.46 3.51
N SER A 260 -17.75 13.26 2.45
CA SER A 260 -18.43 13.04 1.17
C SER A 260 -17.50 12.37 0.15
N ARG A 261 -16.28 12.89 0.00
CA ARG A 261 -15.32 12.46 -1.04
C ARG A 261 -14.10 11.73 -0.50
N GLY A 262 -13.99 11.50 0.81
CA GLY A 262 -12.84 10.83 1.42
C GLY A 262 -12.42 9.51 0.77
N ALA A 263 -13.39 8.68 0.35
CA ALA A 263 -13.11 7.44 -0.36
C ALA A 263 -12.52 7.65 -1.77
N GLU A 264 -12.99 8.66 -2.50
CA GLU A 264 -12.49 9.04 -3.82
C GLU A 264 -11.06 9.61 -3.70
N LEU A 265 -10.82 10.46 -2.70
CA LEU A 265 -9.51 11.03 -2.39
C LEU A 265 -8.50 9.92 -2.05
N LEU A 266 -8.86 9.00 -1.17
CA LEU A 266 -8.01 7.86 -0.83
C LEU A 266 -7.72 7.00 -2.06
N ALA A 267 -8.74 6.70 -2.86
CA ALA A 267 -8.58 5.90 -4.07
C ALA A 267 -7.60 6.57 -5.05
N MET A 268 -7.69 7.89 -5.21
CA MET A 268 -6.78 8.65 -6.07
C MET A 268 -5.36 8.68 -5.51
N ASP A 269 -5.20 8.88 -4.19
CA ASP A 269 -3.88 8.94 -3.56
C ASP A 269 -3.18 7.56 -3.62
N LEU A 270 -3.92 6.46 -3.44
CA LEU A 270 -3.40 5.10 -3.67
C LEU A 270 -3.08 4.84 -5.15
N PHE A 271 -3.95 5.27 -6.07
CA PHE A 271 -3.72 5.13 -7.51
C PHE A 271 -2.44 5.86 -7.95
N ARG A 272 -2.26 7.10 -7.50
CA ARG A 272 -1.05 7.91 -7.70
C ARG A 272 0.16 7.23 -7.10
N TYR A 273 0.09 6.77 -5.85
CA TYR A 273 1.18 6.05 -5.22
C TYR A 273 1.64 4.87 -6.06
N TYR A 274 0.72 4.05 -6.58
CA TYR A 274 1.08 2.93 -7.45
C TYR A 274 1.71 3.38 -8.77
N PHE A 275 1.23 4.45 -9.42
CA PHE A 275 1.81 4.90 -10.69
C PHE A 275 3.14 5.62 -10.52
N LEU A 276 3.30 6.44 -9.48
CA LEU A 276 4.47 7.27 -9.26
C LEU A 276 5.67 6.53 -8.68
N THR A 277 5.47 5.30 -8.22
CA THR A 277 6.53 4.45 -7.66
C THR A 277 6.75 3.21 -8.52
N SER A 278 7.90 2.57 -8.37
CA SER A 278 8.19 1.24 -8.89
C SER A 278 7.82 0.12 -7.91
N GLU A 279 7.71 -1.13 -8.37
CA GLU A 279 7.43 -2.28 -7.50
C GLU A 279 8.45 -2.40 -6.35
N LYS A 280 9.74 -2.24 -6.65
CA LYS A 280 10.82 -2.24 -5.65
C LYS A 280 10.72 -1.07 -4.68
N GLU A 281 10.37 0.11 -5.17
CA GLU A 281 10.14 1.27 -4.31
C GLU A 281 8.95 1.06 -3.38
N ARG A 282 7.91 0.33 -3.77
CA ARG A 282 6.77 0.04 -2.87
C ARG A 282 7.10 -0.99 -1.80
N GLU A 283 8.04 -1.90 -2.08
CA GLU A 283 8.56 -2.82 -1.08
C GLU A 283 9.38 -2.09 0.00
N THR A 284 10.06 -1.00 -0.35
CA THR A 284 10.91 -0.23 0.57
C THR A 284 10.19 0.97 1.19
N LEU A 285 9.47 1.77 0.39
CA LEU A 285 8.67 2.92 0.80
C LEU A 285 7.36 2.44 1.42
N THR A 286 7.38 2.18 2.72
CA THR A 286 6.23 1.70 3.49
C THR A 286 5.26 2.81 3.91
N ILE A 287 4.89 3.73 2.98
CA ILE A 287 3.92 4.83 3.25
C ILE A 287 2.64 4.29 3.90
N TYR A 288 2.17 3.17 3.37
CA TYR A 288 1.00 2.46 3.87
C TYR A 288 1.42 1.06 4.34
N PRO A 289 1.70 0.84 5.64
CA PRO A 289 2.19 -0.44 6.13
C PRO A 289 1.25 -1.60 5.75
N GLY A 290 1.81 -2.65 5.16
CA GLY A 290 1.04 -3.82 4.69
C GLY A 290 0.34 -3.64 3.34
N ILE A 291 0.53 -2.51 2.64
CA ILE A 291 0.05 -2.35 1.27
C ILE A 291 0.75 -3.34 0.34
N ARG A 292 0.00 -3.88 -0.61
CA ARG A 292 0.54 -4.81 -1.59
C ARG A 292 1.45 -4.10 -2.58
N GLY A 293 2.63 -4.67 -2.87
CA GLY A 293 3.57 -4.10 -3.85
C GLY A 293 3.02 -4.05 -5.29
N CYS A 294 2.07 -4.90 -5.63
CA CYS A 294 1.41 -4.90 -6.94
C CYS A 294 -0.06 -5.31 -6.85
N VAL A 295 -0.90 -4.69 -7.68
CA VAL A 295 -2.32 -4.99 -7.85
C VAL A 295 -2.49 -6.01 -8.97
N ASP A 296 -3.16 -7.13 -8.69
CA ASP A 296 -3.35 -8.27 -9.60
C ASP A 296 -4.82 -8.68 -9.80
N CYS A 297 -5.74 -8.02 -9.10
CA CYS A 297 -7.17 -8.29 -9.10
C CYS A 297 -7.98 -7.00 -9.02
N HIS A 298 -9.28 -7.11 -9.23
CA HIS A 298 -10.16 -5.95 -9.21
C HIS A 298 -10.50 -5.52 -7.79
N TYR A 299 -10.19 -4.27 -7.46
CA TYR A 299 -10.67 -3.58 -6.25
C TYR A 299 -11.61 -2.44 -6.65
N SER A 300 -12.84 -2.47 -6.16
CA SER A 300 -13.84 -1.46 -6.55
C SER A 300 -13.51 -0.06 -6.02
N LEU A 301 -12.59 0.05 -5.05
CA LEU A 301 -12.03 1.31 -4.58
C LEU A 301 -11.42 2.13 -5.72
N PHE A 302 -10.65 1.48 -6.61
CA PHE A 302 -9.94 2.18 -7.69
C PHE A 302 -10.84 2.68 -8.80
N ASP A 303 -12.11 2.27 -8.82
CA ASP A 303 -13.08 2.80 -9.78
C ASP A 303 -13.66 4.14 -9.35
N LEU A 304 -13.66 4.45 -8.05
CA LEU A 304 -14.29 5.65 -7.50
C LEU A 304 -13.87 6.95 -8.22
N PRO A 305 -12.58 7.20 -8.48
CA PRO A 305 -12.15 8.44 -9.11
C PRO A 305 -12.57 8.58 -10.59
N PHE A 306 -12.97 7.48 -11.23
CA PHE A 306 -13.24 7.43 -12.67
C PHE A 306 -14.73 7.28 -13.00
N ARG A 307 -15.62 7.15 -12.00
CA ARG A 307 -17.06 6.91 -12.20
C ARG A 307 -17.76 7.97 -13.05
N GLY A 308 -17.29 9.21 -13.02
CA GLY A 308 -17.88 10.32 -13.78
C GLY A 308 -17.50 10.33 -15.27
N ARG A 309 -16.62 9.42 -15.73
CA ARG A 309 -16.15 9.42 -17.12
C ARG A 309 -17.16 8.77 -18.06
N LYS A 310 -17.25 9.30 -19.29
CA LYS A 310 -18.14 8.78 -20.35
C LYS A 310 -17.76 7.36 -20.79
N ASP A 311 -16.48 7.03 -20.75
CA ASP A 311 -15.90 5.74 -21.13
C ASP A 311 -15.73 4.77 -19.95
N PHE A 312 -16.26 5.11 -18.77
CA PHE A 312 -16.10 4.30 -17.57
C PHE A 312 -16.74 2.92 -17.71
N LYS A 313 -15.98 1.89 -17.31
CA LYS A 313 -16.45 0.52 -17.11
C LYS A 313 -16.01 0.05 -15.74
N VAL A 314 -16.80 -0.82 -15.11
CA VAL A 314 -16.40 -1.44 -13.84
C VAL A 314 -15.06 -2.16 -14.02
N GLY A 315 -14.13 -1.94 -13.09
CA GLY A 315 -12.76 -2.43 -13.14
C GLY A 315 -11.77 -1.51 -13.83
N PHE A 316 -12.20 -0.37 -14.37
CA PHE A 316 -11.32 0.54 -15.12
C PHE A 316 -10.04 0.91 -14.36
N GLY A 317 -10.15 1.38 -13.11
CA GLY A 317 -8.97 1.81 -12.35
C GLY A 317 -8.05 0.65 -11.97
N SER A 318 -8.63 -0.48 -11.57
CA SER A 318 -7.85 -1.70 -11.27
C SER A 318 -7.12 -2.23 -12.50
N MET A 319 -7.75 -2.21 -13.68
CA MET A 319 -7.15 -2.72 -14.91
C MET A 319 -5.95 -1.88 -15.36
N LEU A 320 -5.97 -0.56 -15.14
CA LEU A 320 -4.82 0.31 -15.38
C LEU A 320 -3.63 -0.09 -14.48
N LEU A 321 -3.90 -0.33 -13.19
CA LEU A 321 -2.87 -0.73 -12.23
C LEU A 321 -2.30 -2.12 -12.53
N ILE A 322 -3.15 -3.09 -12.89
CA ILE A 322 -2.73 -4.45 -13.28
C ILE A 322 -1.81 -4.39 -14.50
N ARG A 323 -2.22 -3.67 -15.55
CA ARG A 323 -1.39 -3.49 -16.76
C ARG A 323 -0.07 -2.79 -16.46
N LYS A 324 -0.09 -1.79 -15.58
CA LYS A 324 1.12 -1.11 -15.13
C LYS A 324 2.09 -2.09 -14.47
N CYS A 325 1.62 -2.93 -13.55
CA CYS A 325 2.45 -3.99 -12.96
C CYS A 325 3.01 -4.98 -14.01
N GLU A 326 2.18 -5.41 -14.97
CA GLU A 326 2.60 -6.33 -16.04
C GLU A 326 3.76 -5.71 -16.84
N ILE A 327 3.67 -4.41 -17.17
CA ILE A 327 4.72 -3.68 -17.90
C ILE A 327 5.98 -3.49 -17.05
N GLU A 328 5.87 -3.18 -15.76
CA GLU A 328 7.03 -3.06 -14.87
C GLU A 328 7.86 -4.36 -14.81
N ARG A 329 7.17 -5.50 -14.78
CA ARG A 329 7.84 -6.81 -14.80
C ARG A 329 8.61 -7.03 -16.10
N LEU A 330 8.05 -6.64 -17.24
CA LEU A 330 8.73 -6.70 -18.54
C LEU A 330 9.94 -5.75 -18.60
N LEU A 331 9.83 -4.56 -18.00
CA LEU A 331 10.88 -3.55 -17.96
C LEU A 331 12.03 -3.88 -17.01
N THR A 332 11.84 -4.77 -16.04
CA THR A 332 12.87 -5.10 -15.02
C THR A 332 14.19 -5.58 -15.66
N ARG A 333 14.12 -6.26 -16.82
CA ARG A 333 15.30 -6.75 -17.55
C ARG A 333 15.88 -5.74 -18.57
N ARG A 334 15.16 -4.66 -18.87
CA ARG A 334 15.50 -3.65 -19.89
C ARG A 334 15.70 -2.26 -19.29
N ARG A 335 15.93 -2.18 -17.97
CA ARG A 335 16.02 -0.91 -17.26
C ARG A 335 17.17 -0.02 -17.74
N SER A 336 18.26 -0.62 -18.22
CA SER A 336 19.40 0.09 -18.81
C SER A 336 19.03 0.94 -20.02
N GLU A 337 18.03 0.51 -20.80
CA GLU A 337 17.57 1.21 -22.01
C GLU A 337 16.80 2.52 -21.69
N ILE A 338 16.38 2.69 -20.44
CA ILE A 338 15.62 3.85 -19.93
C ILE A 338 16.25 4.47 -18.68
N ALA A 339 17.56 4.33 -18.50
CA ALA A 339 18.27 4.81 -17.32
C ALA A 339 18.11 6.33 -17.08
N GLY A 340 17.79 7.11 -18.12
CA GLY A 340 17.56 8.55 -18.04
C GLY A 340 16.14 8.98 -17.65
N ILE A 341 15.21 8.05 -17.38
CA ILE A 341 13.82 8.36 -17.02
C ILE A 341 13.57 7.98 -15.54
N PRO A 342 13.31 8.96 -14.66
CA PRO A 342 12.86 8.72 -13.29
C PRO A 342 11.63 7.81 -13.19
N ASN A 343 11.50 7.03 -12.11
CA ASN A 343 10.39 6.09 -11.94
C ASN A 343 9.01 6.75 -11.99
N TYR A 344 8.86 7.93 -11.37
CA TYR A 344 7.59 8.64 -11.36
C TYR A 344 7.17 9.10 -12.78
N LEU A 345 8.13 9.51 -13.62
CA LEU A 345 7.89 9.86 -15.03
C LEU A 345 7.57 8.62 -15.87
N LEU A 346 8.27 7.51 -15.63
CA LEU A 346 7.98 6.24 -16.29
C LEU A 346 6.55 5.78 -16.00
N GLY A 347 6.08 5.96 -14.77
CA GLY A 347 4.69 5.75 -14.39
C GLY A 347 3.70 6.53 -15.26
N GLY A 348 3.98 7.82 -15.47
CA GLY A 348 3.19 8.67 -16.36
C GLY A 348 3.22 8.22 -17.82
N VAL A 349 4.39 7.83 -18.33
CA VAL A 349 4.53 7.28 -19.69
C VAL A 349 3.69 6.00 -19.85
N ILE A 350 3.75 5.09 -18.87
CA ILE A 350 2.96 3.85 -18.89
C ILE A 350 1.46 4.18 -18.86
N LEU A 351 1.02 5.10 -17.98
CA LEU A 351 -0.39 5.49 -17.91
C LEU A 351 -0.88 6.08 -19.23
N TYR A 352 -0.09 6.97 -19.84
CA TYR A 352 -0.39 7.54 -21.16
C TYR A 352 -0.59 6.46 -22.23
N ALA A 353 0.27 5.43 -22.22
CA ALA A 353 0.28 4.37 -23.20
C ALA A 353 -0.91 3.40 -23.09
N ILE A 354 -1.30 3.02 -21.86
CA ILE A 354 -2.33 1.99 -21.63
C ILE A 354 -3.75 2.54 -21.52
N SER A 355 -3.89 3.84 -21.30
CA SER A 355 -5.16 4.53 -21.05
C SER A 355 -5.60 5.33 -22.28
N PRO A 356 -6.87 5.77 -22.36
CA PRO A 356 -7.33 6.70 -23.39
C PRO A 356 -6.84 8.14 -23.16
N PHE A 357 -6.16 8.44 -22.05
CA PHE A 357 -5.81 9.81 -21.64
C PHE A 357 -4.77 10.49 -22.54
N ASN A 358 -4.85 11.80 -22.66
CA ASN A 358 -3.83 12.65 -23.28
C ASN A 358 -2.79 13.10 -22.24
N GLU A 359 -1.77 13.88 -22.66
CA GLU A 359 -0.70 14.35 -21.76
C GLU A 359 -1.23 15.20 -20.62
N THR A 360 -2.19 16.08 -20.91
CA THR A 360 -2.79 16.99 -19.93
C THR A 360 -3.56 16.20 -18.87
N GLU A 361 -4.38 15.23 -19.28
CA GLU A 361 -5.13 14.37 -18.35
C GLU A 361 -4.18 13.55 -17.47
N VAL A 362 -3.11 12.98 -18.03
CA VAL A 362 -2.12 12.22 -17.23
C VAL A 362 -1.37 13.12 -16.26
N SER A 363 -0.96 14.31 -16.71
CA SER A 363 -0.29 15.32 -15.90
C SER A 363 -1.14 15.72 -14.69
N GLU A 364 -2.43 16.03 -14.90
CA GLU A 364 -3.38 16.37 -13.84
C GLU A 364 -3.67 15.19 -12.89
N LEU A 365 -3.88 14.00 -13.46
CA LEU A 365 -4.17 12.80 -12.68
C LEU A 365 -3.01 12.42 -11.77
N LEU A 366 -1.76 12.53 -12.24
CA LEU A 366 -0.58 12.13 -11.46
C LEU A 366 0.10 13.29 -10.72
N GLY A 367 -0.27 14.53 -11.01
CA GLY A 367 0.39 15.72 -10.44
C GLY A 367 1.83 15.88 -10.92
N ILE A 368 2.12 15.46 -12.16
CA ILE A 368 3.44 15.58 -12.82
C ILE A 368 3.40 16.80 -13.73
N GLU A 369 4.50 17.55 -13.86
CA GLU A 369 4.59 18.65 -14.82
C GLU A 369 4.46 18.13 -16.27
N GLU A 370 3.55 18.73 -17.05
CA GLU A 370 3.26 18.28 -18.43
C GLU A 370 4.49 18.33 -19.34
N GLY A 371 5.37 19.33 -19.14
CA GLY A 371 6.63 19.46 -19.88
C GLY A 371 7.57 18.29 -19.66
N GLU A 372 7.80 17.92 -18.41
CA GLU A 372 8.63 16.78 -18.02
C GLU A 372 8.05 15.45 -18.55
N LEU A 373 6.72 15.30 -18.47
CA LEU A 373 6.03 14.12 -19.00
C LEU A 373 6.23 13.99 -20.52
N LYS A 374 6.06 15.08 -21.28
CA LYS A 374 6.29 15.07 -22.74
C LYS A 374 7.73 14.72 -23.09
N GLU A 375 8.70 15.21 -22.33
CA GLU A 375 10.10 14.88 -22.54
C GLU A 375 10.38 13.40 -22.23
N ALA A 376 9.82 12.87 -21.14
CA ALA A 376 9.91 11.46 -20.79
C ALA A 376 9.31 10.55 -21.87
N ILE A 377 8.13 10.91 -22.41
CA ILE A 377 7.50 10.18 -23.51
C ILE A 377 8.43 10.17 -24.73
N ARG A 378 9.02 11.31 -25.12
CA ARG A 378 9.98 11.37 -26.24
C ARG A 378 11.18 10.47 -26.01
N LYS A 379 11.81 10.52 -24.82
CA LYS A 379 12.95 9.65 -24.49
C LYS A 379 12.59 8.17 -24.56
N PHE A 380 11.39 7.82 -24.10
CA PHE A 380 10.88 6.46 -24.14
C PHE A 380 10.57 5.97 -25.58
N VAL A 381 10.10 6.86 -26.46
CA VAL A 381 9.91 6.54 -27.88
C VAL A 381 11.25 6.31 -28.57
N VAL A 382 12.24 7.18 -28.30
CA VAL A 382 13.60 7.06 -28.85
C VAL A 382 14.29 5.76 -28.46
N SER A 383 13.99 5.19 -27.28
CA SER A 383 14.55 3.89 -26.89
C SER A 383 13.96 2.70 -27.66
N GLY A 384 12.92 2.88 -28.48
CA GLY A 384 12.27 1.80 -29.24
C GLY A 384 11.41 0.85 -28.40
N LEU A 385 11.43 0.98 -27.08
CA LEU A 385 10.69 0.10 -26.16
C LEU A 385 9.17 0.12 -26.39
N HIS A 386 8.65 1.26 -26.84
CA HIS A 386 7.23 1.45 -27.11
C HIS A 386 6.65 0.43 -28.11
N GLU A 387 7.42 0.00 -29.12
CA GLU A 387 7.00 -1.01 -30.09
C GLU A 387 6.94 -2.43 -29.50
N SER A 388 7.83 -2.71 -28.53
CA SER A 388 7.93 -4.03 -27.92
C SER A 388 6.98 -4.25 -26.74
N LEU A 389 6.55 -3.17 -26.08
CA LEU A 389 5.76 -3.22 -24.84
C LEU A 389 4.28 -2.92 -25.03
N PHE A 390 3.91 -2.20 -26.10
CA PHE A 390 2.54 -1.76 -26.32
C PHE A 390 2.01 -2.20 -27.68
N THR A 391 0.75 -2.63 -27.69
CA THR A 391 0.07 -3.04 -28.93
C THR A 391 -0.43 -1.85 -29.75
N ASN A 392 -0.77 -0.73 -29.09
CA ASN A 392 -1.21 0.49 -29.77
C ASN A 392 -0.09 1.53 -29.75
N ILE A 393 0.45 1.83 -30.93
CA ILE A 393 1.58 2.74 -31.13
C ILE A 393 1.13 4.12 -31.64
N GLU A 394 -0.12 4.26 -32.09
CA GLU A 394 -0.65 5.50 -32.72
C GLU A 394 -0.43 6.73 -31.82
N LYS A 395 -0.57 6.55 -30.50
CA LYS A 395 -0.35 7.61 -29.51
C LYS A 395 1.08 8.13 -29.45
N PHE A 396 2.06 7.32 -29.83
CA PHE A 396 3.47 7.67 -29.81
C PHE A 396 3.94 8.31 -31.10
N GLU A 397 3.20 8.17 -32.21
CA GLU A 397 3.60 8.69 -33.53
C GLU A 397 3.90 10.18 -33.53
N LYS A 398 3.13 10.97 -32.76
CA LYS A 398 3.34 12.42 -32.64
C LYS A 398 4.64 12.79 -31.93
N PHE A 399 5.26 11.84 -31.23
CA PHE A 399 6.55 11.99 -30.54
C PHE A 399 7.71 11.34 -31.31
N MET A 400 7.43 10.68 -32.43
CA MET A 400 8.49 10.14 -33.28
C MET A 400 9.32 11.27 -33.92
N PRO A 401 10.62 11.05 -34.14
CA PRO A 401 11.45 12.00 -34.87
C PRO A 401 10.90 12.24 -36.28
N LYS A 402 10.66 13.51 -36.62
CA LYS A 402 10.05 13.90 -37.91
C LYS A 402 10.99 13.77 -39.11
N SER A 403 12.29 13.54 -38.93
CA SER A 403 13.26 13.45 -40.03
C SER A 403 13.64 12.00 -40.35
N GLU A 404 13.63 11.63 -41.63
CA GLU A 404 14.06 10.30 -42.08
C GLU A 404 15.53 9.99 -41.74
N ARG A 405 16.39 11.02 -41.69
CA ARG A 405 17.78 10.86 -41.25
C ARG A 405 17.87 10.48 -39.78
N ALA A 406 17.02 11.04 -38.92
CA ALA A 406 16.96 10.68 -37.52
C ALA A 406 16.39 9.27 -37.30
N LYS A 407 15.41 8.86 -38.12
CA LYS A 407 14.90 7.47 -38.11
C LYS A 407 15.99 6.46 -38.50
N LYS A 408 16.69 6.68 -39.62
CA LYS A 408 17.81 5.84 -40.06
C LYS A 408 18.99 5.83 -39.07
N PHE A 409 19.25 6.95 -38.40
CA PHE A 409 20.30 7.02 -37.38
C PHE A 409 19.94 6.25 -36.10
N LEU A 410 18.67 6.23 -35.71
CA LEU A 410 18.21 5.43 -34.57
C LEU A 410 18.16 3.93 -34.88
N GLU A 411 17.75 3.55 -36.09
CA GLU A 411 17.82 2.16 -36.56
C GLU A 411 19.27 1.63 -36.55
N LEU A 412 20.25 2.47 -36.89
CA LEU A 412 21.69 2.13 -36.85
C LEU A 412 22.29 2.05 -35.44
N LEU A 413 21.63 2.61 -34.42
CA LEU A 413 22.08 2.52 -33.02
C LEU A 413 21.46 1.34 -32.25
N GLN A 414 20.41 0.73 -32.81
CA GLN A 414 19.68 -0.40 -32.22
C GLN A 414 20.08 -1.76 -32.81
N GLY A 415 20.84 -1.78 -33.91
CA GLY A 415 21.50 -2.98 -34.45
C GLY A 415 22.91 -3.14 -33.90
#